data_AF-A0A812N266-F1
#
_entry.id   AF-A0A812N266-F1
#
_cell.length_a   1.000
_cell.length_b   1.000
_cell.length_c   1.000
_cell.angle_alpha   90.00
_cell.angle_beta   90.00
_cell.angle_gamma   90.00
#
_symmetry.space_group_name_H-M   'P 1'
#
loop_
_entity.id
_entity.type
_entity.pdbx_description
1 polymer ?
#
loop_
_entity_poly.entity_id
_entity_poly.type
_entity_poly.pdbx_seq_one_letter_code
_entity_poly.pdbx_strand_id
1 'polypeptide(L)'
;MLQILLASWSVLPSGGDGPLVCNPALGYRYLSIGAAGGISASGCSASWDLHEVESFTSSGQLTLMASSSSGSDSSHLPGLAVDGDTSTFWAGDHDVGMSCSCWESSKKDGQILTIDLGSTQQVTRLKLYQGGSGNFYAVKRVRLHCHESKAFSSALVKPLEIEVSTGVTTIECSDRGCTTDLQPAYYDTCAPLPGDTSNTQLAVGLAAAFVGILLL
;
A
#
# COMPACT_ATOMS: atom_id res chain seq x y z
N MET A 1 19.93 -25.28 1.38
CA MET A 1 19.19 -24.08 1.83
C MET A 1 18.00 -23.91 0.91
N LEU A 2 16.79 -24.17 1.39
CA LEU A 2 15.56 -24.08 0.62
C LEU A 2 14.92 -22.72 0.93
N GLN A 3 14.99 -21.77 -0.01
CA GLN A 3 14.27 -20.50 0.08
C GLN A 3 12.79 -20.78 -0.21
N ILE A 4 11.96 -20.71 0.82
CA ILE A 4 10.50 -20.75 0.68
C ILE A 4 10.07 -19.30 0.37
N LEU A 5 9.85 -19.01 -0.90
CA LEU A 5 9.16 -17.78 -1.33
C LEU A 5 7.68 -17.92 -0.98
N LEU A 6 7.25 -17.29 0.10
CA LEU A 6 5.84 -17.11 0.42
C LEU A 6 5.30 -15.96 -0.45
N ALA A 7 4.91 -16.27 -1.69
CA ALA A 7 4.04 -15.38 -2.44
C ALA A 7 2.66 -15.38 -1.75
N SER A 8 2.19 -14.23 -1.26
CA SER A 8 0.81 -14.08 -0.79
C SER A 8 -0.10 -13.89 -1.99
N TRP A 9 -0.97 -14.86 -2.26
CA TRP A 9 -1.92 -14.80 -3.37
C TRP A 9 -3.19 -14.10 -2.89
N SER A 10 -3.34 -12.82 -3.20
CA SER A 10 -4.66 -12.17 -3.14
C SER A 10 -5.39 -12.45 -4.45
N VAL A 11 -6.14 -13.57 -4.50
CA VAL A 11 -7.04 -13.83 -5.63
C VAL A 11 -8.21 -12.86 -5.52
N LEU A 12 -8.24 -11.82 -6.36
CA LEU A 12 -9.42 -10.99 -6.53
C LEU A 12 -10.48 -11.80 -7.31
N PRO A 13 -11.76 -11.79 -6.89
CA PRO A 13 -12.81 -12.51 -7.60
C PRO A 13 -13.01 -11.91 -8.99
N SER A 14 -12.75 -12.71 -10.02
CA SER A 14 -13.11 -12.40 -11.40
C SER A 14 -14.61 -12.64 -11.62
N GLY A 15 -15.33 -11.62 -12.11
CA GLY A 15 -16.54 -11.83 -12.91
C GLY A 15 -17.89 -11.79 -12.18
N GLY A 16 -18.19 -10.69 -11.47
CA GLY A 16 -19.57 -10.36 -11.11
C GLY A 16 -19.76 -8.85 -11.14
N ASP A 17 -20.99 -8.38 -11.40
CA ASP A 17 -21.46 -6.98 -11.47
C ASP A 17 -21.31 -6.19 -10.14
N GLY A 18 -20.28 -6.49 -9.35
CA GLY A 18 -19.89 -5.72 -8.18
C GLY A 18 -19.11 -4.46 -8.58
N PRO A 19 -19.02 -3.46 -7.68
CA PRO A 19 -18.23 -2.27 -7.92
C PRO A 19 -16.78 -2.66 -8.22
N LEU A 20 -16.28 -2.19 -9.36
CA LEU A 20 -14.91 -2.40 -9.82
C LEU A 20 -13.94 -1.97 -8.70
N VAL A 21 -13.16 -2.93 -8.20
CA VAL A 21 -12.01 -2.65 -7.35
C VAL A 21 -10.96 -1.97 -8.22
N CYS A 22 -10.28 -0.94 -7.71
CA CYS A 22 -9.19 -0.27 -8.43
C CYS A 22 -8.22 -1.30 -9.05
N ASN A 23 -8.01 -1.18 -10.36
CA ASN A 23 -7.04 -1.96 -11.11
C ASN A 23 -6.34 -1.04 -12.13
N PRO A 24 -5.12 -0.56 -11.83
CA PRO A 24 -4.39 0.39 -12.69
C PRO A 24 -4.20 -0.05 -14.15
N ALA A 25 -4.24 -1.37 -14.42
CA ALA A 25 -4.12 -1.91 -15.77
C ALA A 25 -5.35 -1.60 -16.66
N LEU A 26 -6.47 -1.18 -16.08
CA LEU A 26 -7.68 -0.80 -16.84
C LEU A 26 -7.61 0.60 -17.45
N GLY A 27 -6.60 1.39 -17.09
CA GLY A 27 -6.43 2.75 -17.61
C GLY A 27 -7.07 3.81 -16.73
N TYR A 28 -6.26 4.69 -16.14
CA TYR A 28 -6.74 5.81 -15.32
C TYR A 28 -5.87 7.04 -15.51
N ARG A 29 -6.41 8.23 -15.25
CA ARG A 29 -5.60 9.47 -15.20
C ARG A 29 -4.83 9.62 -13.89
N TYR A 30 -5.42 9.21 -12.77
CA TYR A 30 -4.84 9.40 -11.45
C TYR A 30 -4.86 8.11 -10.65
N LEU A 31 -3.84 7.97 -9.80
CA LEU A 31 -3.78 6.97 -8.75
C LEU A 31 -3.62 7.69 -7.42
N SER A 32 -4.40 7.33 -6.41
CA SER A 32 -4.16 7.78 -5.03
C SER A 32 -3.74 6.62 -4.15
N ILE A 33 -2.73 6.83 -3.32
CA ILE A 33 -2.19 5.85 -2.38
C ILE A 33 -2.43 6.38 -0.97
N GLY A 34 -3.40 5.80 -0.29
CA GLY A 34 -3.76 6.17 1.08
C GLY A 34 -3.19 5.20 2.09
N ALA A 35 -2.75 5.70 3.24
CA ALA A 35 -2.32 4.87 4.35
C ALA A 35 -3.49 4.02 4.89
N ALA A 36 -3.25 2.75 5.18
CA ALA A 36 -4.26 1.83 5.70
C ALA A 36 -3.81 0.99 6.91
N GLY A 37 -2.74 1.43 7.57
CA GLY A 37 -2.24 0.89 8.82
C GLY A 37 -1.48 1.94 9.61
N GLY A 38 -1.30 1.70 10.90
CA GLY A 38 -0.43 2.53 11.73
C GLY A 38 1.05 2.26 11.50
N ILE A 39 1.88 3.13 12.05
CA ILE A 39 3.35 3.11 11.96
C ILE A 39 3.97 2.85 13.34
N SER A 40 5.18 2.31 13.37
CA SER A 40 5.87 1.96 14.63
C SER A 40 6.51 3.14 15.35
N ALA A 41 6.66 4.29 14.67
CA ALA A 41 7.16 5.51 15.28
C ALA A 41 6.32 5.88 16.50
N SER A 42 6.97 6.38 17.55
CA SER A 42 6.29 6.79 18.77
C SER A 42 5.63 8.16 18.60
N GLY A 43 4.49 8.35 19.25
CA GLY A 43 3.82 9.64 19.35
C GLY A 43 2.74 9.87 18.29
N CYS A 44 1.65 10.50 18.73
CA CYS A 44 0.48 10.76 17.88
C CYS A 44 0.68 11.87 16.85
N SER A 45 1.86 12.48 16.79
CA SER A 45 2.23 13.43 15.75
C SER A 45 3.10 12.78 14.66
N ALA A 46 3.25 11.46 14.67
CA ALA A 46 4.05 10.78 13.64
C ALA A 46 3.25 10.65 12.33
N SER A 47 3.95 10.85 11.21
CA SER A 47 3.43 10.77 9.84
C SER A 47 3.90 9.51 9.13
N TRP A 48 3.21 9.12 8.06
CA TRP A 48 3.72 8.14 7.12
C TRP A 48 4.74 8.80 6.19
N ASP A 49 5.90 8.15 6.05
CA ASP A 49 6.95 8.55 5.12
C ASP A 49 6.95 7.61 3.90
N LEU A 50 6.68 8.17 2.72
CA LEU A 50 6.76 7.46 1.44
C LEU A 50 7.92 8.04 0.63
N HIS A 51 8.93 7.21 0.40
CA HIS A 51 10.18 7.65 -0.20
C HIS A 51 10.08 7.82 -1.71
N GLU A 52 9.48 6.86 -2.40
CA GLU A 52 9.39 6.94 -3.85
C GLU A 52 8.23 6.09 -4.38
N VAL A 53 7.65 6.55 -5.48
CA VAL A 53 6.68 5.84 -6.29
C VAL A 53 7.11 5.87 -7.74
N GLU A 54 7.35 4.69 -8.29
CA GLU A 54 7.57 4.52 -9.72
C GLU A 54 6.34 3.87 -10.35
N SER A 55 6.00 4.28 -11.56
CA SER A 55 4.89 3.70 -12.34
C SER A 55 5.36 3.36 -13.75
N PHE A 56 4.92 2.21 -14.25
CA PHE A 56 5.33 1.68 -15.54
C PHE A 56 4.12 1.20 -16.34
N THR A 57 4.18 1.47 -17.63
CA THR A 57 3.30 0.86 -18.64
C THR A 57 4.10 -0.18 -19.43
N SER A 58 3.47 -0.80 -20.43
CA SER A 58 4.16 -1.65 -21.40
C SER A 58 5.25 -0.92 -22.20
N SER A 59 5.20 0.42 -22.28
CA SER A 59 6.19 1.23 -23.00
C SER A 59 7.35 1.70 -22.13
N GLY A 60 7.31 1.50 -20.81
CA GLY A 60 8.37 1.92 -19.89
C GLY A 60 7.86 2.73 -18.70
N GLN A 61 8.79 3.37 -18.00
CA GLN A 61 8.51 4.20 -16.83
C GLN A 61 7.83 5.50 -17.22
N LEU A 62 6.86 5.93 -16.42
CA LEU A 62 6.17 7.21 -16.56
C LEU A 62 6.89 8.31 -15.79
N THR A 63 6.83 9.54 -16.31
CA THR A 63 7.10 10.75 -15.53
C THR A 63 5.83 11.13 -14.78
N LEU A 64 5.95 11.29 -13.47
CA LEU A 64 4.81 11.49 -12.58
C LEU A 64 4.79 12.90 -12.02
N MET A 65 3.61 13.35 -11.59
CA MET A 65 3.47 14.49 -10.68
C MET A 65 2.67 14.05 -9.47
N ALA A 66 2.99 14.60 -8.29
CA ALA A 66 2.32 14.24 -7.06
C ALA A 66 1.72 15.46 -6.36
N SER A 67 0.63 15.21 -5.64
CA SER A 67 -0.05 16.16 -4.76
C SER A 67 -0.64 15.41 -3.57
N SER A 68 -1.02 16.10 -2.50
CA SER A 68 -1.72 15.48 -1.38
C SER A 68 -2.85 16.39 -0.92
N SER A 69 -4.07 15.83 -0.85
CA SER A 69 -5.24 16.54 -0.30
C SER A 69 -5.29 16.49 1.23
N SER A 70 -4.56 15.56 1.84
CA SER A 70 -4.45 15.43 3.31
C SER A 70 -3.37 16.33 3.91
N GLY A 71 -2.69 17.16 3.10
CA GLY A 71 -1.56 17.96 3.55
C GLY A 71 -0.23 17.20 3.55
N SER A 72 0.84 17.90 3.92
CA SER A 72 2.19 17.37 4.03
C SER A 72 3.00 18.17 5.05
N ASP A 73 4.06 17.58 5.58
CA ASP A 73 5.11 18.37 6.23
C ASP A 73 5.70 19.37 5.22
N SER A 74 5.97 20.59 5.69
CA SER A 74 6.47 21.70 4.85
C SER A 74 7.80 21.42 4.14
N SER A 75 8.61 20.51 4.68
CA SER A 75 9.91 20.11 4.13
C SER A 75 9.87 18.78 3.37
N HIS A 76 8.76 18.04 3.46
CA HIS A 76 8.57 16.72 2.85
C HIS A 76 7.37 16.74 1.89
N LEU A 77 7.46 17.58 0.87
CA LEU A 77 6.38 17.85 -0.09
C LEU A 77 6.05 16.62 -0.97
N PRO A 78 4.81 16.51 -1.49
CA PRO A 78 4.38 15.37 -2.32
C PRO A 78 5.31 15.01 -3.49
N GLY A 79 5.93 16.02 -4.12
CA GLY A 79 6.82 15.82 -5.26
C GLY A 79 8.06 14.98 -4.95
N LEU A 80 8.48 14.93 -3.69
CA LEU A 80 9.65 14.16 -3.24
C LEU A 80 9.43 12.65 -3.22
N ALA A 81 8.19 12.19 -3.41
CA ALA A 81 7.88 10.77 -3.55
C ALA A 81 7.81 10.32 -5.02
N VAL A 82 8.14 11.17 -5.98
CA VAL A 82 8.13 10.86 -7.42
C VAL A 82 9.28 11.55 -8.17
N ASP A 83 10.36 11.91 -7.46
CA ASP A 83 11.47 12.69 -8.00
C ASP A 83 12.63 11.82 -8.50
N GLY A 84 12.52 10.49 -8.33
CA GLY A 84 13.56 9.53 -8.70
C GLY A 84 14.67 9.38 -7.67
N ASP A 85 14.56 9.99 -6.49
CA ASP A 85 15.53 9.88 -5.40
C ASP A 85 14.92 9.16 -4.18
N THR A 86 15.30 7.90 -3.99
CA THR A 86 14.80 7.10 -2.87
C THR A 86 15.30 7.57 -1.49
N SER A 87 16.19 8.57 -1.43
CA SER A 87 16.69 9.15 -0.18
C SER A 87 15.86 10.34 0.33
N THR A 88 15.02 10.93 -0.53
CA THR A 88 13.98 11.88 -0.17
C THR A 88 12.66 11.18 0.07
N PHE A 89 11.67 11.89 0.61
CA PHE A 89 10.34 11.35 0.89
C PHE A 89 9.29 12.45 1.01
N TRP A 90 8.05 12.06 0.73
CA TRP A 90 6.86 12.77 1.19
C TRP A 90 6.48 12.30 2.60
N ALA A 91 6.12 13.25 3.47
CA ALA A 91 5.52 12.98 4.76
C ALA A 91 4.12 13.57 4.80
N GLY A 92 3.13 12.78 5.20
CA GLY A 92 1.76 13.24 5.38
C GLY A 92 1.57 14.16 6.59
N ASP A 93 0.33 14.62 6.82
CA ASP A 93 0.00 15.50 7.95
C ASP A 93 0.15 14.81 9.31
N HIS A 94 0.98 15.39 10.18
CA HIS A 94 1.27 14.93 11.53
C HIS A 94 0.04 14.82 12.43
N ASP A 95 -1.04 15.59 12.17
CA ASP A 95 -2.22 15.63 13.03
C ASP A 95 -3.15 14.41 12.89
N VAL A 96 -2.93 13.57 11.87
CA VAL A 96 -3.73 12.35 11.65
C VAL A 96 -3.51 11.34 12.77
N GLY A 97 -2.32 11.30 13.36
CA GLY A 97 -1.93 10.34 14.39
C GLY A 97 -1.82 8.92 13.88
N MET A 98 -0.73 8.66 13.15
CA MET A 98 -0.45 7.38 12.51
C MET A 98 0.22 6.36 13.44
N SER A 99 0.82 6.78 14.55
CA SER A 99 1.50 5.85 15.47
C SER A 99 0.55 4.74 15.95
N CYS A 100 1.06 3.53 16.13
CA CYS A 100 0.27 2.38 16.57
C CYS A 100 -0.54 2.64 17.86
N SER A 101 -0.09 3.51 18.76
CA SER A 101 -0.81 3.84 20.00
C SER A 101 -2.03 4.74 19.80
N CYS A 102 -2.17 5.37 18.63
CA CYS A 102 -3.29 6.26 18.30
C CYS A 102 -3.97 5.92 16.98
N TRP A 103 -3.49 4.89 16.28
CA TRP A 103 -4.08 4.41 15.05
C TRP A 103 -5.41 3.71 15.32
N GLU A 104 -6.40 4.04 14.51
CA GLU A 104 -7.68 3.32 14.43
C GLU A 104 -8.16 3.28 12.97
N SER A 105 -9.05 2.34 12.64
CA SER A 105 -9.45 2.09 11.25
C SER A 105 -10.18 3.26 10.57
N SER A 106 -10.76 4.18 11.34
CA SER A 106 -11.40 5.41 10.85
C SER A 106 -10.39 6.34 10.16
N LYS A 107 -9.10 6.20 10.45
CA LYS A 107 -8.00 7.02 9.92
C LYS A 107 -7.44 6.52 8.58
N LYS A 108 -7.99 5.43 8.03
CA LYS A 108 -7.64 4.97 6.68
C LYS A 108 -7.81 6.10 5.68
N ASP A 109 -6.84 6.24 4.76
CA ASP A 109 -6.74 7.34 3.79
C ASP A 109 -6.62 8.74 4.42
N GLY A 110 -6.42 8.85 5.74
CA GLY A 110 -6.21 10.12 6.44
C GLY A 110 -4.91 10.81 6.00
N GLN A 111 -3.92 10.03 5.57
CA GLN A 111 -2.79 10.50 4.78
C GLN A 111 -2.83 9.83 3.41
N ILE A 112 -2.84 10.62 2.34
CA ILE A 112 -3.02 10.16 0.97
C ILE A 112 -2.19 10.97 -0.02
N LEU A 113 -1.44 10.27 -0.87
CA LEU A 113 -0.71 10.85 -1.99
C LEU A 113 -1.49 10.61 -3.29
N THR A 114 -1.73 11.64 -4.09
CA THR A 114 -2.36 11.55 -5.41
C THR A 114 -1.33 11.80 -6.50
N ILE A 115 -1.19 10.81 -7.38
CA ILE A 115 -0.28 10.77 -8.51
C ILE A 115 -1.07 11.07 -9.78
N ASP A 116 -0.62 12.09 -10.52
CA ASP A 116 -1.06 12.40 -11.86
C ASP A 116 -0.16 11.67 -12.88
N LEU A 117 -0.77 10.82 -13.71
CA LEU A 117 -0.09 10.01 -14.72
C LEU A 117 0.13 10.76 -16.06
N GLY A 118 -0.23 12.04 -16.14
CA GLY A 118 -0.01 12.88 -17.33
C GLY A 118 -1.03 12.68 -18.47
N SER A 119 -1.71 11.53 -18.51
CA SER A 119 -2.91 11.21 -19.30
C SER A 119 -3.57 9.95 -18.71
N THR A 120 -4.67 9.48 -19.29
CA THR A 120 -5.17 8.14 -18.98
C THR A 120 -4.11 7.12 -19.42
N GLN A 121 -3.64 6.29 -18.49
CA GLN A 121 -2.53 5.34 -18.68
C GLN A 121 -2.89 3.96 -18.12
N GLN A 122 -2.58 2.91 -18.88
CA GLN A 122 -2.66 1.51 -18.41
C GLN A 122 -1.37 1.16 -17.68
N VAL A 123 -1.39 1.27 -16.36
CA VAL A 123 -0.22 0.99 -15.52
C VAL A 123 -0.18 -0.50 -15.25
N THR A 124 0.89 -1.15 -15.72
CA THR A 124 1.11 -2.58 -15.53
C THR A 124 1.96 -2.88 -14.30
N ARG A 125 2.72 -1.89 -13.81
CA ARG A 125 3.58 -2.07 -12.64
C ARG A 125 3.74 -0.79 -11.84
N LEU A 126 3.69 -0.91 -10.52
CA LEU A 126 4.05 0.14 -9.57
C LEU A 126 5.18 -0.36 -8.67
N LYS A 127 6.06 0.54 -8.23
CA LYS A 127 6.99 0.27 -7.14
C LYS A 127 6.81 1.33 -6.06
N LEU A 128 6.68 0.89 -4.81
CA LEU A 128 6.54 1.75 -3.64
C LEU A 128 7.72 1.53 -2.71
N TYR A 129 8.44 2.61 -2.39
CA TYR A 129 9.61 2.58 -1.51
C TYR A 129 9.28 3.24 -0.17
N GLN A 130 9.56 2.57 0.94
CA GLN A 130 9.32 3.08 2.29
C GLN A 130 10.61 3.21 3.11
N GLY A 131 11.77 3.43 2.47
CA GLY A 131 13.02 3.76 3.15
C GLY A 131 13.82 2.58 3.73
N GLY A 132 13.27 1.37 3.75
CA GLY A 132 13.98 0.14 4.10
C GLY A 132 13.81 -0.33 5.54
N SER A 133 14.58 -1.36 5.89
CA SER A 133 14.56 -1.95 7.22
C SER A 133 15.01 -0.94 8.28
N GLY A 134 14.12 -0.59 9.20
CA GLY A 134 14.38 0.39 10.26
C GLY A 134 13.63 1.72 10.07
N ASN A 135 12.92 1.92 8.96
CA ASN A 135 12.00 3.06 8.88
C ASN A 135 10.78 2.81 9.78
N PHE A 136 10.71 3.53 10.90
CA PHE A 136 9.59 3.44 11.83
C PHE A 136 8.33 4.18 11.34
N TYR A 137 8.46 4.98 10.29
CA TYR A 137 7.38 5.76 9.67
C TYR A 137 6.73 5.04 8.48
N ALA A 138 7.13 3.80 8.17
CA ALA A 138 6.50 2.98 7.14
C ALA A 138 5.16 2.39 7.62
N VAL A 139 4.20 2.25 6.70
CA VAL A 139 2.92 1.55 6.96
C VAL A 139 2.99 0.10 6.48
N LYS A 140 2.21 -0.79 7.10
CA LYS A 140 2.04 -2.18 6.63
C LYS A 140 1.11 -2.31 5.43
N ARG A 141 0.16 -1.38 5.31
CA ARG A 141 -0.92 -1.46 4.32
C ARG A 141 -1.18 -0.11 3.69
N VAL A 142 -1.48 -0.14 2.41
CA VAL A 142 -1.99 1.00 1.66
C VAL A 142 -3.31 0.64 0.99
N ARG A 143 -4.07 1.66 0.60
CA ARG A 143 -5.24 1.57 -0.26
C ARG A 143 -4.92 2.31 -1.55
N LEU A 144 -4.95 1.57 -2.65
CA LEU A 144 -4.79 2.13 -3.99
C LEU A 144 -6.18 2.48 -4.55
N HIS A 145 -6.34 3.73 -4.94
CA HIS A 145 -7.55 4.26 -5.55
C HIS A 145 -7.27 4.66 -6.99
N CYS A 146 -8.16 4.28 -7.90
CA CYS A 146 -8.06 4.54 -9.32
C CYS A 146 -9.17 5.52 -9.71
N HIS A 147 -8.85 6.63 -10.37
CA HIS A 147 -9.85 7.65 -10.67
C HIS A 147 -9.45 8.58 -11.84
N GLU A 148 -10.44 9.28 -12.40
CA GLU A 148 -10.27 10.16 -13.57
C GLU A 148 -10.23 11.66 -13.21
N SER A 149 -10.52 12.01 -11.96
CA SER A 149 -10.69 13.40 -11.53
C SER A 149 -9.71 13.75 -10.41
N LYS A 150 -8.99 14.86 -10.58
CA LYS A 150 -8.11 15.40 -9.53
C LYS A 150 -8.87 15.67 -8.22
N ALA A 151 -10.13 16.12 -8.32
CA ALA A 151 -11.03 16.20 -7.18
C ALA A 151 -11.55 14.79 -6.90
N PHE A 152 -10.92 14.12 -5.95
CA PHE A 152 -11.16 12.73 -5.58
C PHE A 152 -11.63 12.61 -4.13
N SER A 153 -12.51 11.64 -3.86
CA SER A 153 -12.91 11.26 -2.50
C SER A 153 -12.74 9.75 -2.32
N SER A 154 -11.97 9.36 -1.31
CA SER A 154 -11.73 7.96 -0.94
C SER A 154 -12.98 7.22 -0.47
N ALA A 155 -14.05 7.94 -0.13
CA ALA A 155 -15.33 7.36 0.24
C ALA A 155 -16.15 6.84 -0.95
N LEU A 156 -15.86 7.29 -2.17
CA LEU A 156 -16.69 7.04 -3.36
C LEU A 156 -16.16 5.94 -4.28
N VAL A 157 -14.91 5.51 -4.09
CA VAL A 157 -14.26 4.50 -4.93
C VAL A 157 -13.88 3.31 -4.06
N LYS A 158 -14.04 2.10 -4.59
CA LYS A 158 -13.60 0.88 -3.90
C LYS A 158 -12.10 0.69 -4.16
N PRO A 159 -11.22 0.90 -3.16
CA PRO A 159 -9.80 0.74 -3.38
C PRO A 159 -9.40 -0.73 -3.40
N LEU A 160 -8.21 -0.95 -3.94
CA LEU A 160 -7.43 -2.15 -3.73
C LEU A 160 -6.60 -1.96 -2.45
N GLU A 161 -6.91 -2.69 -1.38
CA GLU A 161 -6.10 -2.70 -0.15
C GLU A 161 -4.97 -3.73 -0.30
N ILE A 162 -3.74 -3.31 -0.01
CA ILE A 162 -2.53 -4.05 -0.33
C ILE A 162 -1.59 -4.02 0.89
N GLU A 163 -0.99 -5.15 1.24
CA GLU A 163 0.16 -5.19 2.14
C GLU A 163 1.41 -4.68 1.44
N VAL A 164 2.22 -3.87 2.12
CA VAL A 164 3.42 -3.24 1.57
C VAL A 164 4.64 -3.50 2.47
N SER A 165 5.81 -3.54 1.84
CA SER A 165 7.13 -3.72 2.44
C SER A 165 7.64 -2.46 3.12
N THR A 166 8.47 -2.60 4.16
CA THR A 166 9.28 -1.47 4.69
C THR A 166 10.34 -1.00 3.69
N GLY A 167 10.79 -1.89 2.80
CA GLY A 167 11.69 -1.56 1.69
C GLY A 167 10.90 -1.23 0.46
N VAL A 168 10.80 -2.18 -0.47
CA VAL A 168 10.16 -2.01 -1.77
C VAL A 168 8.99 -2.96 -1.92
N THR A 169 7.85 -2.43 -2.35
CA THR A 169 6.73 -3.24 -2.83
C THR A 169 6.63 -3.10 -4.33
N THR A 170 6.74 -4.20 -5.06
CA THR A 170 6.39 -4.22 -6.49
C THR A 170 4.95 -4.71 -6.63
N ILE A 171 4.12 -3.94 -7.31
CA ILE A 171 2.72 -4.27 -7.59
C ILE A 171 2.61 -4.48 -9.10
N GLU A 172 2.36 -5.71 -9.53
CA GLU A 172 2.19 -6.08 -10.94
C GLU A 172 0.70 -6.24 -11.23
N CYS A 173 0.17 -5.49 -12.20
CA CYS A 173 -1.24 -5.45 -12.56
C CYS A 173 -1.49 -5.92 -13.99
N SER A 174 -2.62 -6.61 -14.18
CA SER A 174 -3.14 -7.08 -15.45
C SER A 174 -4.65 -6.84 -15.52
N ASP A 175 -5.28 -7.18 -16.63
CA ASP A 175 -6.75 -7.21 -16.76
C ASP A 175 -7.43 -8.09 -15.70
N ARG A 176 -6.71 -9.05 -15.10
CA ARG A 176 -7.20 -9.95 -14.06
C ARG A 176 -7.06 -9.42 -12.63
N GLY A 177 -6.41 -8.28 -12.45
CA GLY A 177 -6.10 -7.70 -11.15
C GLY A 177 -4.60 -7.60 -10.90
N CYS A 178 -4.23 -7.38 -9.64
CA CYS A 178 -2.84 -7.12 -9.24
C CYS A 178 -2.29 -8.16 -8.28
N THR A 179 -0.97 -8.34 -8.33
CA THR A 179 -0.19 -9.15 -7.40
C THR A 179 0.93 -8.32 -6.79
N THR A 180 1.45 -8.74 -5.65
CA THR A 180 2.50 -8.02 -4.93
C THR A 180 3.72 -8.87 -4.61
N ASP A 181 4.88 -8.26 -4.73
CA ASP A 181 6.16 -8.76 -4.25
C ASP A 181 6.75 -7.79 -3.22
N LEU A 182 7.12 -8.31 -2.06
CA LEU A 182 7.49 -7.54 -0.87
C LEU A 182 8.97 -7.77 -0.55
N GLN A 183 9.80 -6.72 -0.62
CA GLN A 183 11.24 -6.83 -0.43
C GLN A 183 11.77 -5.80 0.57
N PRO A 184 11.95 -6.17 1.86
CA PRO A 184 11.60 -7.46 2.50
C PRO A 184 10.10 -7.59 2.81
N ALA A 185 9.64 -8.78 3.20
CA ALA A 185 8.30 -8.91 3.78
C ALA A 185 8.16 -8.02 5.03
N TYR A 186 7.02 -7.35 5.17
CA TYR A 186 6.74 -6.47 6.32
C TYR A 186 6.28 -7.28 7.54
N TYR A 187 6.83 -6.97 8.71
CA TYR A 187 6.38 -7.53 9.99
C TYR A 187 5.44 -6.55 10.68
N ASP A 188 4.30 -7.02 11.17
CA ASP A 188 3.26 -6.17 11.73
C ASP A 188 3.78 -5.31 12.89
N THR A 189 3.83 -3.99 12.65
CA THR A 189 4.37 -3.00 13.58
C THR A 189 3.38 -2.61 14.66
N CYS A 190 2.08 -2.83 14.43
CA CYS A 190 1.02 -2.50 15.36
C CYS A 190 0.37 -3.73 15.99
N ALA A 191 0.81 -4.94 15.65
CA ALA A 191 0.45 -6.14 16.39
C ALA A 191 1.03 -6.04 17.82
N PRO A 192 0.30 -6.51 18.85
CA PRO A 192 0.87 -6.70 20.17
C PRO A 192 2.13 -7.57 20.04
N LEU A 193 3.22 -7.19 20.73
CA LEU A 193 4.44 -8.01 20.78
C LEU A 193 4.08 -9.44 21.22
N PRO A 194 4.80 -10.48 20.76
CA PRO A 194 4.58 -11.84 21.25
C PRO A 194 4.67 -11.89 22.78
N GLY A 195 3.53 -12.05 23.45
CA GLY A 195 3.38 -12.01 24.91
C GLY A 195 2.38 -10.98 25.45
N ASP A 196 1.86 -10.07 24.62
CA ASP A 196 0.80 -9.14 25.03
C ASP A 196 -0.60 -9.73 24.69
N THR A 197 -1.33 -10.14 25.74
CA THR A 197 -2.63 -10.83 25.65
C THR A 197 -3.82 -9.87 25.67
N SER A 198 -3.62 -8.58 25.45
CA SER A 198 -4.69 -7.59 25.65
C SER A 198 -5.78 -7.55 24.56
N ASN A 199 -5.64 -8.28 23.44
CA ASN A 199 -6.65 -8.25 22.36
C ASN A 199 -6.78 -9.55 21.51
N THR A 200 -6.78 -10.73 22.14
CA THR A 200 -7.08 -11.99 21.43
C THR A 200 -8.58 -12.15 21.15
N GLN A 201 -9.03 -11.74 19.96
CA GLN A 201 -10.08 -12.51 19.27
C GLN A 201 -9.42 -13.53 18.36
N LEU A 202 -9.46 -14.79 18.80
CA LEU A 202 -9.00 -15.97 18.08
C LEU A 202 -9.73 -16.10 16.74
N ALA A 203 -9.03 -15.87 15.64
CA ALA A 203 -9.42 -16.44 14.34
C ALA A 203 -8.92 -17.90 14.30
N VAL A 204 -9.80 -18.83 14.67
CA VAL A 204 -9.57 -20.27 14.50
C VAL A 204 -9.73 -20.60 13.01
N GLY A 205 -8.61 -20.70 12.28
CA GLY A 205 -8.57 -21.26 10.94
C GLY A 205 -8.10 -22.71 10.99
N LEU A 206 -9.02 -23.67 10.90
CA LEU A 206 -8.70 -25.09 10.69
C LEU A 206 -7.97 -25.24 9.34
N ALA A 207 -6.68 -25.57 9.38
CA ALA A 207 -6.00 -26.15 8.22
C ALA A 207 -6.35 -27.64 8.14
N ALA A 208 -7.27 -28.01 7.24
CA ALA A 208 -7.50 -29.40 6.89
C ALA A 208 -6.34 -29.86 5.98
N ALA A 209 -5.39 -30.63 6.53
CA ALA A 209 -4.40 -31.34 5.74
C ALA A 209 -5.04 -32.61 5.17
N PHE A 210 -5.38 -32.57 3.88
CA PHE A 210 -5.70 -33.77 3.09
C PHE A 210 -4.40 -34.54 2.86
N VAL A 211 -4.18 -35.62 3.62
CA VAL A 211 -3.19 -36.66 3.25
C VAL A 211 -3.87 -37.60 2.26
N GLY A 212 -3.58 -37.40 0.99
CA GLY A 212 -3.89 -38.39 -0.05
C GLY A 212 -3.02 -39.63 0.17
N ILE A 213 -3.65 -40.74 0.55
CA ILE A 213 -3.04 -42.07 0.48
C ILE A 213 -3.13 -42.53 -0.97
N LEU A 214 -1.98 -42.62 -1.65
CA LEU A 214 -1.84 -43.35 -2.90
C LEU A 214 -1.22 -44.73 -2.59
N LEU A 215 -1.97 -45.74 -3.02
CA LEU A 215 -1.77 -47.18 -3.03
C LEU A 215 -0.32 -47.73 -3.15
N LEU A 216 -0.08 -48.81 -2.41
CA LEU A 216 0.44 -50.07 -2.95
C LEU A 216 -0.51 -51.20 -2.57
#